data_AF-A0A0F9CSB4-F1
#
_entry.id   AF-A0A0F9CSB4-F1
#
_cell.length_a   1.000
_cell.length_b   1.000
_cell.length_c   1.000
_cell.angle_alpha   90.00
_cell.angle_beta   90.00
_cell.angle_gamma   90.00
#
_symmetry.space_group_name_H-M   'P 1'
#
loop_
_entity.id
_entity.type
_entity.pdbx_description
1 polymer ?
#
loop_
_entity_poly.entity_id
_entity_poly.type
_entity_poly.pdbx_seq_one_letter_code
_entity_poly.pdbx_strand_id
1 'polypeptide(L)'
;EQERLAFLQRTISSDIMRMRWLRNFFLVLRRDERILYKSAFNFDGLTDNERAYLHLVRKHYTPQDLLALEKALEPEHGEHARIEVDKAIFLVDGKEVKDPALRQAVARAVLERFNANAKYVEAREAEEAE
;
A
#
# COMPACT_ATOMS: atom_id res chain seq x y z
N GLU A 1 -43.06 6.70 4.10
CA GLU A 1 -42.29 7.39 5.16
C GLU A 1 -41.83 6.48 6.29
N GLN A 2 -42.70 5.61 6.83
CA GLN A 2 -42.33 4.69 7.93
C GLN A 2 -41.16 3.75 7.61
N GLU A 3 -41.06 3.24 6.37
CA GLU A 3 -39.92 2.39 5.95
C GLU A 3 -38.58 3.15 5.90
N ARG A 4 -38.59 4.43 5.49
CA ARG A 4 -37.39 5.28 5.52
C ARG A 4 -36.96 5.62 6.94
N LEU A 5 -37.93 5.81 7.85
CA LEU A 5 -37.68 6.02 9.28
C LEU A 5 -37.07 4.78 9.94
N ALA A 6 -37.60 3.59 9.65
CA ALA A 6 -37.05 2.33 10.16
C ALA A 6 -35.65 2.06 9.60
N PHE A 7 -35.40 2.35 8.32
CA PHE A 7 -34.08 2.27 7.70
C PHE A 7 -33.10 3.26 8.37
N LEU A 8 -33.47 4.53 8.51
CA LEU A 8 -32.62 5.52 9.18
C LEU A 8 -32.31 5.12 10.62
N GLN A 9 -33.29 4.66 11.41
CA GLN A 9 -33.05 4.22 12.79
C GLN A 9 -32.05 3.06 12.86
N ARG A 10 -32.12 2.11 11.92
CA ARG A 10 -31.21 0.97 11.87
C ARG A 10 -29.77 1.39 11.53
N THR A 11 -29.63 2.32 10.58
CA THR A 11 -28.34 2.81 10.11
C THR A 11 -27.70 3.80 11.09
N ILE A 12 -28.49 4.70 11.69
CA ILE A 12 -28.02 5.71 12.64
C ILE A 12 -27.39 5.07 13.88
N SER A 13 -27.98 4.00 14.44
CA SER A 13 -27.39 3.34 15.61
C SER A 13 -26.03 2.70 15.30
N SER A 14 -25.90 2.09 14.11
CA SER A 14 -24.62 1.59 13.58
C SER A 14 -23.61 2.74 13.42
N ASP A 15 -24.02 3.84 12.81
CA ASP A 15 -23.13 4.98 12.53
C ASP A 15 -22.71 5.69 13.81
N ILE A 16 -23.59 5.83 14.80
CA ILE A 16 -23.25 6.39 16.11
C ILE A 16 -22.25 5.50 16.85
N MET A 17 -22.42 4.17 16.80
CA MET A 17 -21.44 3.24 17.37
C MET A 17 -20.10 3.34 16.64
N ARG A 18 -20.11 3.40 15.31
CA ARG A 18 -18.91 3.56 14.48
C ARG A 18 -18.20 4.88 14.78
N MET A 19 -18.93 6.00 14.90
CA MET A 19 -18.36 7.30 15.26
C MET A 19 -17.75 7.30 16.66
N ARG A 20 -18.43 6.73 17.65
CA ARG A 20 -17.89 6.61 19.02
C ARG A 20 -16.63 5.73 19.04
N TRP A 21 -16.65 4.64 18.29
CA TRP A 21 -15.50 3.75 18.15
C TRP A 21 -14.34 4.45 17.47
N LEU A 22 -14.52 5.04 16.29
CA LEU A 22 -13.49 5.79 15.55
C LEU A 22 -12.89 6.93 16.39
N ARG A 23 -13.72 7.70 17.08
CA ARG A 23 -13.27 8.76 17.99
C ARG A 23 -12.40 8.21 19.12
N ASN A 24 -12.82 7.11 19.75
CA ASN A 24 -12.05 6.50 20.82
C ASN A 24 -10.77 5.81 20.28
N PHE A 25 -10.83 5.26 19.08
CA PHE A 25 -9.71 4.65 18.38
C PHE A 25 -8.64 5.70 18.06
N PHE A 26 -9.04 6.87 17.58
CA PHE A 26 -8.14 8.00 17.36
C PHE A 26 -7.41 8.45 18.64
N LEU A 27 -8.10 8.45 19.78
CA LEU A 27 -7.48 8.79 21.07
C LEU A 27 -6.42 7.78 21.51
N VAL A 28 -6.66 6.49 21.25
CA VAL A 28 -5.70 5.42 21.53
C VAL A 28 -4.49 5.52 20.58
N LEU A 29 -4.73 5.84 19.31
CA LEU A 29 -3.72 5.98 18.26
C LEU A 29 -2.87 7.24 18.37
N ARG A 30 -3.32 8.27 19.11
CA ARG A 30 -2.60 9.55 19.22
C ARG A 30 -1.17 9.40 19.76
N ARG A 31 -0.94 8.40 20.63
CA ARG A 31 0.41 8.09 21.11
C ARG A 31 1.27 7.49 20.01
N ASP A 32 0.70 6.58 19.23
CA ASP A 32 1.36 5.92 18.11
C ASP A 32 1.72 6.94 17.04
N GLU A 33 0.76 7.79 16.65
CA GLU A 33 0.96 8.89 15.69
C GLU A 33 2.11 9.79 16.13
N ARG A 34 2.14 10.22 17.40
CA ARG A 34 3.21 11.08 17.92
C ARG A 34 4.59 10.43 17.81
N ILE A 35 4.69 9.13 18.14
CA ILE A 35 5.96 8.40 18.12
C ILE A 35 6.39 8.09 16.69
N LEU A 36 5.46 7.73 15.81
CA LEU A 36 5.73 7.51 14.38
C LEU A 36 6.19 8.80 13.71
N TYR A 37 5.49 9.91 13.93
CA TYR A 37 5.87 11.23 13.44
C TYR A 37 7.26 11.64 13.95
N LYS A 38 7.50 11.54 15.25
CA LYS A 38 8.81 11.85 15.84
C LYS A 38 9.91 10.97 15.24
N SER A 39 9.64 9.68 15.01
CA SER A 39 10.61 8.76 14.42
C SER A 39 10.95 9.06 12.95
N ALA A 40 10.01 9.63 12.20
CA ALA A 40 10.20 9.98 10.79
C ALA A 40 11.08 11.23 10.62
N PHE A 41 10.92 12.23 11.50
CA PHE A 41 11.63 13.51 11.40
C PHE A 41 12.86 13.62 12.31
N ASN A 42 12.89 12.90 13.44
CA ASN A 42 13.99 12.94 14.40
C ASN A 42 14.12 11.60 15.14
N PHE A 43 14.70 10.61 14.47
CA PHE A 43 14.90 9.27 15.02
C PHE A 43 15.83 9.27 16.25
N ASP A 44 16.90 10.06 16.24
CA ASP A 44 17.89 10.08 17.32
C ASP A 44 17.37 10.74 18.59
N GLY A 45 16.41 11.65 18.47
CA GLY A 45 15.74 12.32 19.58
C GLY A 45 14.68 11.47 20.32
N LEU A 46 14.51 10.19 19.98
CA LEU A 46 13.65 9.29 20.75
C LEU A 46 14.32 8.86 22.05
N THR A 47 13.58 8.86 23.14
CA THR A 47 14.02 8.21 24.38
C THR A 47 14.05 6.69 24.21
N ASP A 48 14.79 5.96 25.04
CA ASP A 48 14.87 4.50 24.96
C ASP A 48 13.50 3.82 25.12
N ASN A 49 12.65 4.39 25.98
CA ASN A 49 11.26 3.95 26.14
C ASN A 49 10.42 4.15 24.87
N GLU A 50 10.60 5.28 24.18
CA GLU A 50 9.92 5.54 22.91
C GLU A 50 10.43 4.63 21.79
N ARG A 51 11.74 4.33 21.76
CA ARG A 51 12.33 3.36 20.83
C ARG A 51 11.77 1.96 21.05
N ALA A 52 11.72 1.49 22.30
CA ALA A 52 11.12 0.20 22.64
C ALA A 52 9.65 0.13 22.21
N TYR A 53 8.90 1.21 22.44
CA TYR A 53 7.51 1.32 22.00
C TYR A 53 7.37 1.33 20.47
N LEU A 54 8.22 2.07 19.76
CA LEU A 54 8.24 2.11 18.30
C LEU A 54 8.44 0.72 17.69
N HIS A 55 9.29 -0.13 18.28
CA HIS A 55 9.49 -1.51 17.83
C HIS A 55 8.26 -2.39 18.03
N LEU A 56 7.46 -2.14 19.07
CA LEU A 56 6.19 -2.85 19.29
C LEU A 56 5.15 -2.40 18.26
N VAL A 57 4.99 -1.09 18.12
CA VAL A 57 3.97 -0.47 17.27
C VAL A 57 4.22 -0.76 15.79
N ARG A 58 5.46 -0.72 15.29
CA ARG A 58 5.78 -0.98 13.88
C ARG A 58 5.31 -2.34 13.35
N LYS A 59 5.13 -3.34 14.22
CA LYS A 59 4.59 -4.66 13.83
C LYS A 59 3.15 -4.60 13.33
N HIS A 60 2.42 -3.54 13.69
CA HIS A 60 0.99 -3.37 13.40
C HIS A 60 0.73 -2.35 12.27
N TYR A 61 1.78 -1.70 11.76
CA TYR A 61 1.70 -0.76 10.63
C TYR A 61 2.67 -1.20 9.53
N THR A 62 2.64 -2.49 9.18
CA THR A 62 3.40 -2.95 8.03
C THR A 62 2.80 -2.34 6.76
N PRO A 63 3.57 -2.19 5.67
CA PRO A 63 3.03 -1.72 4.39
C PRO A 63 1.85 -2.55 3.90
N GLN A 64 1.83 -3.86 4.21
CA GLN A 64 0.73 -4.75 3.88
C GLN A 64 -0.53 -4.44 4.71
N ASP A 65 -0.38 -4.19 6.01
CA ASP A 65 -1.50 -3.83 6.88
C ASP A 65 -2.11 -2.47 6.50
N LEU A 66 -1.25 -1.50 6.14
CA LEU A 66 -1.69 -0.19 5.66
C LEU A 66 -2.45 -0.30 4.33
N LEU A 67 -1.97 -1.15 3.42
CA LEU A 67 -2.64 -1.40 2.14
C LEU A 67 -3.95 -2.19 2.32
N ALA A 68 -4.02 -3.09 3.30
CA ALA A 68 -5.26 -3.76 3.68
C ALA A 68 -6.27 -2.78 4.28
N LEU A 69 -5.81 -1.84 5.11
CA LEU A 69 -6.63 -0.75 5.65
C LEU A 69 -7.14 0.18 4.55
N GLU A 70 -6.30 0.56 3.60
CA GLU A 70 -6.67 1.38 2.44
C GLU A 70 -7.76 0.69 1.61
N LYS A 71 -7.58 -0.60 1.29
CA LYS A 71 -8.59 -1.42 0.61
C LYS A 71 -9.89 -1.55 1.38
N ALA A 72 -9.83 -1.62 2.71
CA ALA A 72 -11.01 -1.72 3.56
C ALA A 72 -11.77 -0.38 3.71
N LEU A 73 -11.05 0.74 3.69
CA LEU A 73 -11.61 2.10 3.76
C LEU A 73 -12.23 2.53 2.44
N GLU A 74 -11.57 2.19 1.32
CA GLU A 74 -11.97 2.59 -0.02
C GLU A 74 -11.99 1.36 -0.94
N PRO A 75 -12.97 0.46 -0.79
CA PRO A 75 -13.06 -0.74 -1.62
C PRO A 75 -13.18 -0.43 -3.12
N GLU A 76 -13.71 0.75 -3.48
CA GLU A 76 -13.85 1.17 -4.89
C GLU A 76 -12.55 1.76 -5.49
N HIS A 77 -11.56 2.17 -4.68
CA HIS A 77 -10.27 2.66 -5.22
C HIS A 77 -9.44 1.54 -5.87
N GLY A 78 -9.66 0.29 -5.45
CA GLY A 78 -9.01 -0.88 -6.04
C GLY A 78 -9.46 -1.21 -7.47
N GLU A 79 -10.67 -0.81 -7.85
CA GLU A 79 -11.21 -1.05 -9.21
C GLU A 79 -10.84 0.07 -10.21
N HIS A 80 -10.57 1.28 -9.72
CA HIS A 80 -10.32 2.45 -10.57
C HIS A 80 -8.85 2.81 -10.81
N ALA A 81 -7.91 2.22 -10.08
CA ALA A 81 -6.48 2.36 -10.39
C ALA A 81 -6.06 1.47 -11.57
N ARG A 82 -6.68 1.64 -12.74
CA ARG A 82 -6.08 1.18 -13.99
C ARG A 82 -4.79 1.96 -14.17
N ILE A 83 -3.66 1.28 -13.97
CA ILE A 83 -2.36 1.79 -14.40
C ILE A 83 -2.40 1.80 -15.94
N GLU A 84 -2.94 2.86 -16.54
CA GLU A 84 -2.85 3.09 -17.98
C GLU A 84 -1.41 3.49 -18.30
N VAL A 85 -0.58 2.49 -18.61
CA VAL A 85 0.76 2.72 -19.14
C VAL A 85 0.62 3.14 -20.60
N ASP A 86 0.33 4.42 -20.81
CA ASP A 86 -0.01 4.97 -22.14
C ASP A 86 1.17 4.89 -23.12
N LYS A 87 2.43 4.87 -22.61
CA LYS A 87 3.66 4.62 -23.39
C LYS A 87 4.76 3.97 -22.56
N ALA A 88 5.19 2.76 -22.94
CA ALA A 88 6.44 2.18 -22.47
C ALA A 88 7.63 2.85 -23.20
N ILE A 89 8.33 3.75 -22.52
CA ILE A 89 9.55 4.40 -23.04
C ILE A 89 10.74 3.52 -22.65
N PHE A 90 11.32 2.84 -23.64
CA PHE A 90 12.54 2.05 -23.44
C PHE A 90 13.77 2.94 -23.57
N LEU A 91 14.47 3.13 -22.45
CA LEU A 91 15.74 3.86 -22.36
C LEU A 91 16.87 2.84 -22.29
N VAL A 92 17.79 2.89 -23.27
CA VAL A 92 19.03 2.12 -23.25
C VAL A 92 20.18 3.12 -23.17
N ASP A 93 21.00 3.02 -22.12
CA ASP A 93 22.14 3.92 -21.86
C ASP A 93 21.80 5.42 -21.95
N GLY A 94 20.60 5.78 -21.47
CA GLY A 94 20.11 7.16 -21.43
C GLY A 94 19.57 7.71 -22.76
N LYS A 95 19.46 6.88 -23.81
CA LYS A 95 18.87 7.28 -25.09
C LYS A 95 17.55 6.54 -25.34
N GLU A 96 16.55 7.28 -25.80
CA GLU A 96 15.25 6.74 -26.18
C GLU A 96 15.34 5.98 -27.51
N VAL A 97 14.88 4.73 -27.53
CA VAL A 97 14.79 3.93 -28.75
C VAL A 97 13.50 4.28 -29.48
N LYS A 98 13.60 5.05 -30.58
CA LYS A 98 12.43 5.54 -31.35
C LYS A 98 11.92 4.57 -32.41
N ASP A 99 12.78 3.67 -32.91
CA ASP A 99 12.45 2.74 -33.98
C ASP A 99 11.68 1.51 -33.45
N PRO A 100 10.49 1.17 -33.99
CA PRO A 100 9.70 0.03 -33.54
C PRO A 100 10.41 -1.33 -33.66
N ALA A 101 11.27 -1.54 -34.66
CA ALA A 101 11.99 -2.82 -34.80
C ALA A 101 13.07 -2.98 -33.71
N LEU A 102 13.76 -1.88 -33.37
CA LEU A 102 14.75 -1.85 -32.30
C LEU A 102 14.10 -1.96 -30.92
N ARG A 103 12.89 -1.43 -30.73
CA ARG A 103 12.13 -1.59 -29.48
C ARG A 103 11.83 -3.04 -29.16
N GLN A 104 11.45 -3.85 -30.15
CA GLN A 104 11.17 -5.27 -29.94
C GLN A 104 12.44 -6.05 -29.56
N ALA A 105 13.56 -5.78 -30.23
CA ALA A 105 14.84 -6.41 -29.92
C ALA A 105 15.33 -6.03 -28.51
N VAL A 106 15.21 -4.76 -28.14
CA VAL A 106 15.58 -4.26 -26.81
C VAL A 106 14.66 -4.83 -25.73
N ALA A 107 13.35 -4.87 -25.96
CA ALA A 107 12.41 -5.47 -25.02
C ALA A 107 12.72 -6.95 -24.76
N ARG A 108 13.07 -7.71 -25.82
CA ARG A 108 13.52 -9.11 -25.68
C ARG A 108 14.82 -9.23 -24.88
N ALA A 109 15.82 -8.40 -25.17
CA ALA A 109 17.08 -8.41 -24.43
C ALA A 109 16.92 -8.02 -22.95
N VAL A 110 16.02 -7.07 -22.66
CA VAL A 110 15.68 -6.67 -21.28
C VAL A 110 14.95 -7.82 -20.57
N LEU A 111 14.00 -8.47 -21.24
CA LEU A 111 13.30 -9.64 -20.69
C LEU A 111 14.25 -10.81 -20.42
N GLU A 112 15.20 -11.09 -21.32
CA GLU A 112 16.22 -12.13 -21.10
C GLU A 112 17.11 -11.80 -19.90
N ARG A 113 17.56 -10.53 -19.76
CA ARG A 113 18.33 -10.08 -18.59
C ARG A 113 17.52 -10.13 -17.29
N PHE A 114 16.24 -9.80 -17.36
CA PHE A 114 15.33 -9.88 -16.22
C PHE A 114 15.14 -11.34 -15.77
N ASN A 115 14.89 -12.24 -16.71
CA ASN A 115 14.72 -13.67 -16.46
C ASN A 115 16.03 -14.35 -16.01
N ALA A 116 17.19 -13.87 -16.46
CA ALA A 116 18.49 -14.37 -16.00
C ALA A 116 18.86 -13.91 -14.58
N ASN A 117 18.13 -12.94 -14.01
CA ASN A 117 18.39 -12.42 -12.68
C ASN A 117 17.78 -13.38 -11.63
N ALA A 118 18.63 -14.10 -10.89
CA ALA A 118 18.27 -15.25 -10.04
C ALA A 118 17.08 -15.01 -9.08
N LYS A 119 16.87 -13.77 -8.65
CA LYS A 119 15.78 -13.36 -7.76
C LYS A 119 14.37 -13.60 -8.34
N TYR A 120 14.22 -13.64 -9.66
CA TYR A 120 12.92 -13.87 -10.33
C TYR A 120 12.78 -15.30 -10.86
N VAL A 121 13.88 -16.05 -10.95
CA VAL A 121 13.85 -17.48 -11.31
C VAL A 121 13.24 -18.29 -10.17
N GLU A 122 13.67 -18.04 -8.93
CA GLU A 122 13.12 -18.71 -7.74
C GLU A 122 11.61 -18.44 -7.54
N ALA A 123 11.13 -17.24 -7.87
CA ALA A 123 9.72 -16.87 -7.77
C ALA A 123 8.84 -17.58 -8.81
N ARG A 124 9.39 -17.84 -10.01
CA ARG A 124 8.67 -18.50 -11.09
C ARG A 124 8.65 -20.02 -10.93
N GLU A 125 9.75 -20.62 -10.46
CA GLU A 125 9.79 -22.04 -10.10
C GLU A 125 8.83 -22.38 -8.96
N ALA A 126 8.57 -21.43 -8.06
CA ALA A 126 7.56 -21.57 -7.01
C ALA A 126 6.11 -21.49 -7.54
N GLU A 127 5.84 -20.69 -8.59
CA GLU A 127 4.52 -20.61 -9.24
C GLU A 127 4.24 -21.79 -10.20
N GLU A 128 5.26 -22.36 -10.85
CA GLU A 128 5.09 -23.51 -11.75
C GLU A 128 5.06 -24.87 -11.02
N ALA A 129 5.37 -24.91 -9.72
CA ALA A 129 5.32 -26.10 -8.86
C ALA A 129 4.00 -26.27 -8.08
N GLU A 130 3.05 -25.34 -8.24
CA GLU A 130 1.68 -25.38 -7.71
C GLU A 130 0.68 -25.79 -8.80
#